data_AF-A0A9W8YVT9-F1
#
_entry.id   AF-A0A9W8YVT9-F1
#
_cell.length_a   1.000
_cell.length_b   1.000
_cell.length_c   1.000
_cell.angle_alpha   90.00
_cell.angle_beta   90.00
_cell.angle_gamma   90.00
#
_symmetry.space_group_name_H-M   'P 1'
#
loop_
_entity.id
_entity.type
_entity.pdbx_description
1 polymer ?
#
loop_
_entity_poly.entity_id
_entity_poly.type
_entity_poly.pdbx_seq_one_letter_code
_entity_poly.pdbx_strand_id
1 'polypeptide(L)'
;MQTIEANCLPPRDRHDQVHDLGSGSNVLETVTGSGRLITDAKCRVGSTGIGVSIDACSRFLSIDLPLTLRSRRLDPNDVLSKCMNLLDSDFVDRVREIAGALRTYDYTLVIRRLITVPADERDDIFPKLRALLTPKGLIIVNMSAHFKADLSATNDSTPMQFLAPVSQPRLYRGA
;
A
#
# COMPACT_ATOMS: atom_id res chain seq x y z
N MET A 1 17.72 6.68 -30.03
CA MET A 1 17.47 6.23 -28.65
C MET A 1 15.96 6.31 -28.45
N GLN A 2 15.25 5.18 -28.50
CA GLN A 2 13.79 5.14 -28.37
C GLN A 2 13.44 4.89 -26.90
N THR A 3 12.70 5.83 -26.30
CA THR A 3 12.12 5.69 -24.97
C THR A 3 11.00 4.66 -25.04
N ILE A 4 11.19 3.49 -24.40
CA ILE A 4 10.14 2.48 -24.29
C ILE A 4 9.20 2.96 -23.17
N GLU A 5 8.08 3.57 -23.56
CA GLU A 5 7.00 3.86 -22.62
C GLU A 5 6.37 2.54 -22.16
N ALA A 6 6.33 2.34 -20.84
CA ALA A 6 5.72 1.18 -20.22
C ALA A 6 4.21 1.17 -20.54
N ASN A 7 3.81 0.37 -21.53
CA ASN A 7 2.42 0.14 -21.90
C ASN A 7 1.68 -0.59 -20.75
N CYS A 8 1.17 0.19 -19.81
CA CYS A 8 0.26 -0.27 -18.78
C CYS A 8 -1.08 -0.62 -19.45
N LEU A 9 -1.39 -1.92 -19.52
CA LEU A 9 -2.65 -2.41 -20.10
C LEU A 9 -3.86 -1.73 -19.45
N PRO A 10 -4.94 -1.43 -20.21
CA PRO A 10 -6.13 -0.82 -19.65
C PRO A 10 -6.76 -1.73 -18.57
N PRO A 11 -7.32 -1.16 -17.50
CA PRO A 11 -7.82 -1.92 -16.37
C PRO A 11 -8.98 -2.81 -16.80
N ARG A 12 -8.83 -4.12 -16.66
CA ARG A 12 -9.95 -5.07 -16.74
C ARG A 12 -10.59 -5.15 -15.35
N ASP A 13 -11.88 -4.85 -15.31
CA ASP A 13 -12.82 -4.91 -14.19
C ASP A 13 -12.31 -5.63 -12.92
N ARG A 14 -12.10 -4.83 -11.85
CA ARG A 14 -11.80 -5.13 -10.42
C ARG A 14 -10.63 -4.28 -9.86
N HIS A 15 -9.84 -3.63 -10.71
CA HIS A 15 -8.55 -2.97 -10.37
C HIS A 15 -8.60 -1.44 -10.29
N ASP A 16 -9.80 -0.88 -10.25
CA ASP A 16 -10.09 0.55 -10.18
C ASP A 16 -9.97 1.15 -8.76
N GLN A 17 -9.40 0.40 -7.82
CA GLN A 17 -9.45 0.77 -6.40
C GLN A 17 -8.37 1.79 -5.98
N VAL A 18 -7.57 2.27 -6.92
CA VAL A 18 -6.40 3.13 -6.69
C VAL A 18 -6.50 4.37 -7.59
N HIS A 19 -7.70 4.96 -7.67
CA HIS A 19 -8.07 5.96 -8.68
C HIS A 19 -7.45 7.36 -8.51
N ASP A 20 -6.91 7.70 -7.34
CA ASP A 20 -6.37 9.04 -7.07
C ASP A 20 -4.84 9.09 -6.86
N LEU A 21 -4.09 8.04 -7.20
CA LEU A 21 -2.64 8.14 -7.12
C LEU A 21 -2.10 9.16 -8.13
N GLY A 22 -1.48 10.21 -7.60
CA GLY A 22 -0.77 11.19 -8.41
C GLY A 22 0.45 10.58 -9.09
N SER A 23 0.71 11.00 -10.33
CA SER A 23 1.99 10.71 -10.99
C SER A 23 3.13 11.24 -10.12
N GLY A 24 4.19 10.44 -9.94
CA GLY A 24 5.33 10.77 -9.10
C GLY A 24 5.11 10.58 -7.59
N SER A 25 3.94 10.13 -7.14
CA SER A 25 3.68 9.89 -5.72
C SER A 25 4.46 8.69 -5.17
N ASN A 26 4.80 8.76 -3.89
CA ASN A 26 5.44 7.67 -3.17
C ASN A 26 4.39 6.79 -2.49
N VAL A 27 4.45 5.50 -2.75
CA VAL A 27 3.48 4.51 -2.30
C VAL A 27 4.15 3.43 -1.46
N LEU A 28 3.60 3.17 -0.29
CA LEU A 28 3.99 2.06 0.58
C LEU A 28 2.87 1.02 0.61
N GLU A 29 3.15 -0.24 0.32
CA GLU A 29 2.24 -1.35 0.57
C GLU A 29 2.76 -2.15 1.77
N THR A 30 1.90 -2.33 2.76
CA THR A 30 2.14 -3.23 3.89
C THR A 30 1.26 -4.46 3.77
N VAL A 31 1.84 -5.61 4.09
CA VAL A 31 1.26 -6.94 3.91
C VAL A 31 0.92 -7.22 2.44
N THR A 32 1.96 -7.12 1.62
CA THR A 32 2.00 -7.30 0.16
C THR A 32 1.14 -8.46 -0.36
N GLY A 33 1.20 -9.62 0.29
CA GLY A 33 0.61 -10.85 -0.23
C GLY A 33 1.04 -11.10 -1.69
N SER A 34 0.10 -11.06 -2.64
CA SER A 34 0.41 -11.26 -4.07
C SER A 34 1.15 -10.12 -4.76
N GLY A 35 1.33 -8.95 -4.13
CA GLY A 35 1.98 -7.78 -4.73
C GLY A 35 1.17 -7.08 -5.82
N ARG A 36 -0.10 -7.45 -6.00
CA ARG A 36 -0.97 -6.87 -7.05
C ARG A 36 -1.24 -5.39 -6.84
N LEU A 37 -1.48 -4.91 -5.61
CA LEU A 37 -1.80 -3.48 -5.43
C LEU A 37 -0.57 -2.61 -5.58
N ILE A 38 0.60 -2.98 -5.01
CA ILE A 38 1.82 -2.19 -5.25
C ILE A 38 2.21 -2.19 -6.72
N THR A 39 1.99 -3.29 -7.44
CA THR A 39 2.22 -3.35 -8.89
C THR A 39 1.30 -2.39 -9.63
N ASP A 40 -0.02 -2.44 -9.35
CA ASP A 40 -1.00 -1.55 -9.97
C ASP A 40 -0.73 -0.07 -9.59
N ALA A 41 -0.31 0.19 -8.36
CA ALA A 41 0.09 1.50 -7.87
C ALA A 41 1.35 2.01 -8.60
N LYS A 42 2.37 1.15 -8.76
CA LYS A 42 3.61 1.49 -9.48
C LYS A 42 3.34 1.85 -10.94
N CYS A 43 2.45 1.13 -11.61
CA CYS A 43 1.99 1.49 -12.95
C CYS A 43 1.37 2.90 -13.02
N ARG A 44 0.67 3.35 -11.97
CA ARG A 44 -0.01 4.66 -11.93
C ARG A 44 0.92 5.80 -11.55
N VAL A 45 1.78 5.62 -10.53
CA VAL A 45 2.72 6.67 -10.10
C VAL A 45 3.88 6.86 -11.09
N GLY A 46 4.08 5.91 -12.00
CA GLY A 46 5.07 6.00 -13.07
C GLY A 46 6.51 5.81 -12.59
N SER A 47 7.46 6.15 -13.45
CA SER A 47 8.90 5.93 -13.21
C SER A 47 9.48 6.83 -12.11
N THR A 48 8.89 8.01 -11.88
CA THR A 48 9.36 8.98 -10.88
C THR A 48 8.84 8.71 -9.47
N GLY A 49 7.72 8.00 -9.33
CA GLY A 49 7.16 7.65 -8.02
C GLY A 49 7.86 6.42 -7.42
N ILE A 50 8.11 6.44 -6.12
CA ILE A 50 8.72 5.28 -5.43
C ILE A 50 7.62 4.31 -5.00
N GLY A 51 7.82 3.02 -5.29
CA GLY A 51 7.04 1.94 -4.71
C GLY A 51 7.84 1.16 -3.68
N VAL A 52 7.27 0.98 -2.49
CA VAL A 52 7.84 0.13 -1.43
C VAL A 52 6.82 -0.94 -1.05
N SER A 53 7.27 -2.17 -0.88
CA SER A 53 6.43 -3.32 -0.52
C SER A 53 7.02 -4.08 0.67
N ILE A 54 6.23 -4.23 1.72
CA ILE A 54 6.65 -4.86 2.98
C ILE A 54 5.71 -6.01 3.31
N ASP A 55 6.28 -7.18 3.61
CA ASP A 55 5.54 -8.35 4.07
C ASP A 55 6.34 -9.12 5.11
N ALA A 56 5.67 -9.77 6.05
CA ALA A 56 6.33 -10.64 7.03
C ALA A 56 6.79 -11.98 6.41
N CYS A 57 6.26 -12.34 5.24
CA CYS A 57 6.65 -13.53 4.50
C CYS A 57 7.61 -13.19 3.35
N SER A 58 8.88 -13.55 3.54
CA SER A 58 9.94 -13.34 2.55
C SER A 58 9.68 -14.01 1.19
N ARG A 59 8.90 -15.10 1.17
CA ARG A 59 8.54 -15.81 -0.07
C ARG A 59 7.67 -14.96 -0.99
N PHE A 60 6.70 -14.22 -0.46
CA PHE A 60 5.88 -13.31 -1.26
C PHE A 60 6.75 -12.24 -1.93
N LEU A 61 7.70 -11.68 -1.19
CA LEU A 61 8.58 -10.62 -1.70
C LEU A 61 9.61 -11.12 -2.71
N SER A 62 10.16 -12.33 -2.51
CA SER A 62 11.23 -12.87 -3.35
C SER A 62 10.75 -13.63 -4.58
N ILE A 63 9.48 -14.09 -4.59
CA ILE A 63 8.91 -14.89 -5.69
C ILE A 63 7.69 -14.22 -6.30
N ASP A 64 6.64 -14.02 -5.52
CA ASP A 64 5.33 -13.62 -6.05
C ASP A 64 5.29 -12.19 -6.54
N LEU A 65 5.92 -11.26 -5.82
CA LEU A 65 6.02 -9.85 -6.21
C LEU A 65 6.81 -9.69 -7.53
N PRO A 66 8.02 -10.25 -7.71
CA PRO A 66 8.73 -10.20 -8.99
C PRO A 66 7.95 -10.79 -10.17
N LEU A 67 7.22 -11.88 -9.96
CA LEU A 67 6.37 -12.47 -11.00
C LEU A 67 5.22 -11.53 -11.39
N THR A 68 4.61 -10.88 -10.39
CA THR A 68 3.50 -9.94 -10.61
C THR A 68 3.97 -8.67 -11.33
N LEU A 69 5.11 -8.10 -10.95
CA LEU A 69 5.73 -6.96 -11.62
C LEU A 69 6.03 -7.27 -13.10
N ARG A 70 6.67 -8.42 -13.37
CA ARG A 70 6.97 -8.86 -14.75
C ARG A 70 5.70 -9.07 -15.58
N SER A 71 4.63 -9.60 -14.98
CA SER A 71 3.34 -9.77 -15.68
C SER A 71 2.73 -8.45 -16.16
N ARG A 72 3.11 -7.34 -15.53
CA ARG A 72 2.72 -5.96 -15.90
C ARG A 72 3.81 -5.21 -16.67
N ARG A 73 4.88 -5.90 -17.10
CA ARG A 73 6.03 -5.32 -17.82
C ARG A 73 6.81 -4.28 -17.01
N LEU A 74 6.79 -4.39 -15.68
CA LEU A 74 7.65 -3.62 -14.79
C LEU A 74 8.93 -4.41 -14.48
N ASP A 75 10.02 -3.69 -14.20
CA ASP A 75 11.24 -4.28 -13.67
C ASP A 75 10.99 -4.73 -12.22
N PRO A 76 11.43 -5.93 -11.80
CA PRO A 76 11.37 -6.33 -10.39
C PRO A 76 12.00 -5.33 -9.40
N ASN A 77 12.93 -4.49 -9.87
CA ASN A 77 13.59 -3.46 -9.07
C ASN A 77 12.82 -2.12 -9.06
N ASP A 78 11.73 -1.99 -9.81
CA ASP A 78 10.86 -0.79 -9.79
C ASP A 78 10.14 -0.62 -8.44
N VAL A 79 10.09 -1.68 -7.63
CA VAL A 79 9.52 -1.67 -6.29
C VAL A 79 10.57 -2.18 -5.31
N LEU A 80 10.91 -1.35 -4.32
CA LEU A 80 11.76 -1.74 -3.21
C LEU A 80 10.99 -2.69 -2.30
N SER A 81 11.58 -3.82 -1.91
CA SER A 81 10.92 -4.79 -1.06
C SER A 81 11.74 -5.16 0.17
N LYS A 82 11.07 -5.37 1.31
CA LYS A 82 11.73 -5.76 2.56
C LYS A 82 10.83 -6.65 3.42
N CYS A 83 11.42 -7.73 3.93
CA CYS A 83 10.74 -8.65 4.84
C CYS A 83 10.73 -8.08 6.26
N MET A 84 9.57 -7.64 6.75
CA MET A 84 9.39 -7.04 8.09
C MET A 84 7.96 -7.27 8.58
N ASN A 85 7.77 -7.30 9.90
CA ASN A 85 6.44 -7.41 10.49
C ASN A 85 5.94 -6.02 10.91
N LEU A 86 4.71 -5.68 10.54
CA LEU A 86 4.07 -4.41 10.88
C LEU A 86 3.94 -4.19 12.40
N LEU A 87 3.93 -5.29 13.16
CA LEU A 87 3.86 -5.28 14.61
C LEU A 87 5.22 -5.01 15.28
N ASP A 88 6.33 -5.10 14.55
CA ASP A 88 7.66 -4.83 15.09
C ASP A 88 7.73 -3.40 15.67
N SER A 89 8.35 -3.24 16.84
CA SER A 89 8.44 -1.95 17.53
C SER A 89 9.28 -0.93 16.75
N ASP A 90 10.27 -1.39 16.00
CA ASP A 90 11.18 -0.61 15.16
C ASP A 90 10.69 -0.44 13.71
N PHE A 91 9.46 -0.89 13.41
CA PHE A 91 8.91 -0.92 12.04
C PHE A 91 9.07 0.43 11.32
N VAL A 92 8.64 1.52 11.97
CA VAL A 92 8.63 2.87 11.37
C VAL A 92 10.04 3.32 10.97
N ASP A 93 11.01 3.12 11.86
CA ASP A 93 12.38 3.56 11.61
C ASP A 93 13.01 2.75 10.47
N ARG A 94 12.78 1.44 10.45
CA ARG A 94 13.27 0.57 9.37
C ARG A 94 12.60 0.85 8.02
N VAL A 95 11.33 1.24 8.00
CA VAL A 95 10.67 1.66 6.75
C VAL A 95 11.30 2.95 6.21
N ARG A 96 11.62 3.91 7.10
CA ARG A 96 12.26 5.17 6.70
C ARG A 96 13.65 4.96 6.11
N GLU A 97 14.37 3.92 6.54
CA GLU A 97 15.68 3.56 5.97
C GLU A 97 15.59 3.03 4.54
N ILE A 98 14.49 2.36 4.15
CA ILE A 98 14.34 1.76 2.81
C ILE A 98 14.26 2.83 1.72
N ALA A 99 13.48 3.88 1.95
CA ALA A 99 13.26 4.94 0.96
C ALA A 99 14.34 6.03 0.99
N GLY A 100 15.41 5.84 1.77
CA GLY A 100 16.53 6.77 1.88
C GLY A 100 16.09 8.19 2.27
N ALA A 101 16.15 9.13 1.32
CA ALA A 101 15.80 10.54 1.56
C ALA A 101 14.29 10.77 1.77
N LEU A 102 13.45 9.87 1.28
CA LEU A 102 12.00 10.00 1.35
C LEU A 102 11.49 9.34 2.63
N ARG A 103 11.58 10.09 3.73
CA ARG A 103 11.12 9.66 5.06
C ARG A 103 9.60 9.53 5.18
N THR A 104 8.85 9.89 4.13
CA THR A 104 7.38 9.98 4.13
C THR A 104 6.78 9.58 2.78
N TYR A 105 5.59 9.00 2.80
CA TYR A 105 4.82 8.53 1.65
C TYR A 105 3.55 9.35 1.44
N ASP A 106 3.16 9.55 0.19
CA ASP A 106 1.87 10.19 -0.13
C ASP A 106 0.71 9.21 0.09
N TYR A 107 0.96 7.92 -0.07
CA TYR A 107 -0.06 6.89 0.11
C TYR A 107 0.51 5.67 0.83
N THR A 108 -0.24 5.16 1.80
CA THR A 108 0.03 3.87 2.43
C THR A 108 -1.14 2.92 2.17
N LEU A 109 -0.87 1.89 1.40
CA LEU A 109 -1.79 0.82 1.03
C LEU A 109 -1.68 -0.31 2.06
N VAL A 110 -2.80 -0.72 2.63
CA VAL A 110 -2.88 -1.80 3.62
C VAL A 110 -3.88 -2.84 3.13
N ILE A 111 -3.45 -4.09 3.00
CA ILE A 111 -4.26 -5.15 2.39
C ILE A 111 -4.64 -6.21 3.41
N ARG A 112 -5.96 -6.49 3.52
CA ARG A 112 -6.64 -7.75 3.95
C ARG A 112 -6.19 -8.52 5.20
N ARG A 113 -5.03 -8.28 5.78
CA ARG A 113 -4.52 -8.97 6.97
C ARG A 113 -4.69 -8.19 8.25
N LEU A 114 -5.18 -6.95 8.19
CA LEU A 114 -5.77 -6.33 9.38
C LEU A 114 -6.83 -7.24 9.99
N ILE A 115 -7.58 -7.99 9.17
CA ILE A 115 -8.56 -8.98 9.66
C ILE A 115 -7.90 -10.13 10.45
N THR A 116 -6.64 -10.45 10.14
CA THR A 116 -5.85 -11.51 10.79
C THR A 116 -5.02 -11.00 11.96
N VAL A 117 -4.91 -9.68 12.13
CA VAL A 117 -4.32 -9.06 13.32
C VAL A 117 -5.39 -9.04 14.42
N PRO A 118 -5.09 -9.47 15.65
CA PRO A 118 -5.96 -9.33 16.82
C PRO A 118 -6.47 -7.90 17.01
N ALA A 119 -7.68 -7.71 17.55
CA ALA A 119 -8.30 -6.39 17.63
C ALA A 119 -7.49 -5.40 18.50
N ASP A 120 -6.94 -5.90 19.59
CA ASP A 120 -6.03 -5.22 20.52
C ASP A 120 -4.70 -4.79 19.88
N GLU A 121 -4.21 -5.52 18.86
CA GLU A 121 -2.99 -5.18 18.13
C GLU A 121 -3.23 -4.23 16.94
N ARG A 122 -4.49 -4.02 16.52
CA ARG A 122 -4.84 -3.12 15.41
C ARG A 122 -4.69 -1.66 15.78
N ASP A 123 -4.93 -1.34 17.04
CA ASP A 123 -4.87 0.04 17.55
C ASP A 123 -3.44 0.60 17.42
N ASP A 124 -2.42 -0.25 17.49
CA ASP A 124 -1.02 0.13 17.32
C ASP A 124 -0.58 0.26 15.86
N ILE A 125 -1.37 -0.26 14.91
CA ILE A 125 -1.01 -0.24 13.48
C ILE A 125 -1.22 1.14 12.88
N PHE A 126 -2.38 1.75 13.09
CA PHE A 126 -2.72 3.03 12.45
C PHE A 126 -1.76 4.17 12.82
N PRO A 127 -1.34 4.34 14.10
CA PRO A 127 -0.31 5.32 14.46
C PRO A 127 1.02 5.11 13.73
N LYS A 128 1.47 3.85 13.58
CA LYS A 128 2.70 3.53 12.83
C LYS A 128 2.59 3.91 11.36
N LEU A 129 1.47 3.58 10.72
CA LEU A 129 1.24 3.93 9.31
C LEU A 129 1.13 5.45 9.13
N ARG A 130 0.49 6.17 10.06
CA ARG A 130 0.42 7.63 10.05
C ARG A 130 1.80 8.28 10.15
N ALA A 131 2.68 7.74 11.00
CA ALA A 131 4.05 8.25 11.15
C ALA A 131 4.90 8.16 9.87
N LEU A 132 4.45 7.38 8.88
CA LEU A 132 5.08 7.20 7.58
C LEU A 132 4.44 8.07 6.49
N LEU A 133 3.32 8.74 6.74
CA LEU A 133 2.64 9.56 5.74
C LEU A 133 3.16 10.99 5.70
N THR A 134 3.05 11.64 4.54
CA THR A 134 3.10 13.10 4.44
C THR A 134 1.86 13.71 5.14
N PRO A 135 1.86 15.02 5.46
CA PRO A 135 0.69 15.66 6.07
C PRO A 135 -0.60 15.56 5.24
N LYS A 136 -0.49 15.34 3.93
CA LYS A 136 -1.63 15.13 3.01
C LYS A 136 -1.82 13.66 2.63
N GLY A 137 -1.04 12.77 3.24
CA GLY A 137 -1.00 11.38 2.86
C GLY A 137 -2.27 10.63 3.25
N LEU A 138 -2.55 9.55 2.52
CA LEU A 138 -3.78 8.77 2.64
C LEU A 138 -3.46 7.32 3.01
N ILE A 139 -4.18 6.78 4.00
CA ILE A 139 -4.21 5.34 4.25
C ILE A 139 -5.33 4.72 3.42
N ILE A 140 -4.99 3.80 2.52
CA ILE A 140 -5.93 3.05 1.71
C ILE A 140 -6.01 1.63 2.24
N VAL A 141 -7.16 1.23 2.77
CA VAL A 141 -7.37 -0.10 3.35
C VAL A 141 -8.25 -0.93 2.41
N ASN A 142 -7.72 -2.05 1.91
CA ASN A 142 -8.50 -3.02 1.14
C ASN A 142 -9.21 -4.00 2.08
N MET A 143 -10.52 -3.80 2.27
CA MET A 143 -11.33 -4.58 3.20
C MET A 143 -11.98 -5.77 2.48
N SER A 144 -11.84 -6.96 3.06
CA SER A 144 -12.61 -8.14 2.64
C SER A 144 -14.09 -7.96 3.00
N ALA A 145 -14.99 -8.68 2.30
CA ALA A 145 -16.45 -8.60 2.50
C ALA A 145 -16.89 -8.99 3.91
N HIS A 146 -16.01 -9.67 4.65
CA HIS A 146 -16.26 -10.18 6.00
C HIS A 146 -15.63 -9.31 7.09
N PHE A 147 -15.01 -8.18 6.73
CA PHE A 147 -14.41 -7.30 7.72
C PHE A 147 -15.47 -6.48 8.44
N LYS A 148 -15.69 -6.82 9.72
CA LYS A 148 -16.43 -6.01 10.69
C LYS A 148 -15.41 -5.46 11.69
N ALA A 149 -14.70 -4.39 11.34
CA ALA A 149 -14.00 -3.61 12.36
C ALA A 149 -14.88 -2.43 12.76
N ASP A 150 -14.96 -2.20 14.07
CA ASP A 150 -15.48 -0.96 14.60
C ASP A 150 -14.40 0.11 14.41
N LEU A 151 -14.55 0.89 13.34
CA LEU A 151 -13.63 1.97 12.99
C LEU A 151 -13.95 3.26 13.77
N SER A 152 -14.90 3.22 14.71
CA SER A 152 -15.28 4.38 15.53
C SER A 152 -14.19 4.82 16.52
N ALA A 153 -13.20 3.96 16.78
CA ALA A 153 -12.11 4.24 17.72
C ALA A 153 -11.01 5.16 17.14
N THR A 154 -11.00 5.42 15.83
CA THR A 154 -10.06 6.40 15.25
C THR A 154 -10.61 7.81 15.46
N ASN A 155 -10.39 8.38 16.65
CA ASN A 155 -10.59 9.81 16.98
C ASN A 155 -9.61 10.73 16.23
N ASP A 156 -9.11 10.29 15.08
CA ASP A 156 -7.87 10.79 14.52
C ASP A 156 -8.12 11.30 13.10
N SER A 157 -7.78 12.56 12.86
CA SER A 157 -8.07 13.34 11.64
C SER A 157 -7.40 12.84 10.36
N THR A 158 -6.82 11.64 10.37
CA THR A 158 -6.12 11.07 9.21
C THR A 158 -7.12 10.67 8.14
N PRO A 159 -6.97 11.15 6.89
CA PRO A 159 -7.77 10.66 5.78
C PRO A 159 -7.60 9.15 5.62
N MET A 160 -8.71 8.42 5.58
CA MET A 160 -8.73 6.98 5.30
C MET A 160 -9.70 6.67 4.17
N GLN A 161 -9.26 5.85 3.22
CA GLN A 161 -10.10 5.32 2.14
C GLN A 161 -10.26 3.82 2.31
N PHE A 162 -11.50 3.35 2.39
CA PHE A 162 -11.82 1.93 2.45
C PHE A 162 -12.27 1.43 1.09
N LEU A 163 -11.59 0.40 0.59
CA LEU A 163 -11.95 -0.27 -0.66
C LEU A 163 -12.88 -1.43 -0.33
N ALA A 164 -14.16 -1.27 -0.64
CA ALA A 164 -15.16 -2.31 -0.46
C ALA A 164 -15.08 -3.37 -1.59
N PRO A 165 -15.41 -4.64 -1.32
CA PRO A 165 -15.65 -5.62 -2.37
C PRO A 165 -17.02 -5.34 -2.98
N VAL A 166 -17.03 -4.64 -4.11
CA VAL A 166 -18.18 -4.45 -5.02
C VAL A 166 -19.44 -3.92 -4.32
N SER A 167 -19.36 -2.72 -3.76
CA SER A 167 -20.48 -1.74 -3.73
C SER A 167 -19.96 -0.42 -3.17
N GLN A 168 -19.50 0.45 -4.08
CA GLN A 168 -19.11 1.86 -3.88
C GLN A 168 -17.99 2.16 -2.85
N PRO A 169 -16.95 2.94 -3.21
CA PRO A 169 -16.01 3.46 -2.23
C PRO A 169 -16.74 4.39 -1.24
N ARG A 170 -16.62 4.13 0.06
CA ARG A 170 -17.08 5.05 1.11
C ARG A 170 -15.87 5.80 1.66
N LEU A 171 -15.84 7.11 1.45
CA LEU A 171 -14.93 8.02 2.13
C LEU A 171 -15.44 8.20 3.56
N TYR A 172 -14.62 7.83 4.54
CA TYR A 172 -14.87 8.16 5.94
C TYR A 172 -14.04 9.40 6.28
N ARG A 173 -14.73 10.48 6.66
CA ARG A 173 -14.10 11.63 7.32
C ARG A 173 -14.44 11.52 8.80
N GLY A 174 -13.41 11.49 9.66
CA GLY A 174 -13.61 11.55 11.11
C GLY A 174 -14.38 12.82 11.49
N ALA A 175 -15.26 12.69 12.48
CA ALA A 175 -16.03 13.79 13.06
C ALA A 175 -15.16 14.63 14.01
#